data_AF-A0A553K999-F1
#
_entry.id   AF-A0A553K999-F1
#
_cell.length_a   1.000
_cell.length_b   1.000
_cell.length_c   1.000
_cell.angle_alpha   90.00
_cell.angle_beta   90.00
_cell.angle_gamma   90.00
#
_symmetry.space_group_name_H-M   'P 1'
#
loop_
_entity.id
_entity.type
_entity.pdbx_description
1 polymer ?
#
loop_
_entity_poly.entity_id
_entity_poly.type
_entity_poly.pdbx_seq_one_letter_code
_entity_poly.pdbx_strand_id
1 'polypeptide(L)'
;DFIAQHTNGFDAFSADLEATSWDDIERASGLSQAQLEQVALAYAKSNATIVTYGMGVTQHNKGTATVRLIADLLLMRGNIGKPGAGVCPLRGHSNVQGNRTVGIEEKPSQAFLDRLGHVFDFEPPRHHGYDVVETIE
;
A
#
# COMPACT_ATOMS: atom_id res chain seq x y z
N ASP A 1 -19.30 12.29 4.10
CA ASP A 1 -18.38 13.45 4.07
C ASP A 1 -16.95 13.07 3.69
N PHE A 2 -16.21 12.31 4.50
CA PHE A 2 -14.80 11.98 4.21
C PHE A 2 -14.57 11.37 2.81
N ILE A 3 -15.32 10.33 2.46
CA ILE A 3 -15.22 9.66 1.14
C ILE A 3 -15.40 10.68 0.01
N ALA A 4 -16.45 11.50 0.05
CA ALA A 4 -16.73 12.49 -0.98
C ALA A 4 -15.67 13.60 -1.08
N GLN A 5 -15.01 13.95 0.03
CA GLN A 5 -14.06 15.06 0.08
C GLN A 5 -12.61 14.64 -0.17
N HIS A 6 -12.24 13.40 0.15
CA HIS A 6 -10.85 12.96 0.23
C HIS A 6 -10.54 11.67 -0.54
N THR A 7 -11.50 11.13 -1.27
CA THR A 7 -11.30 9.92 -2.09
C THR A 7 -11.82 10.13 -3.51
N ASN A 8 -11.46 9.22 -4.41
CA ASN A 8 -12.03 9.12 -5.75
C ASN A 8 -12.31 7.65 -6.06
N GLY A 9 -13.18 7.38 -7.04
CA GLY A 9 -13.45 6.03 -7.52
C GLY A 9 -14.26 5.12 -6.58
N PHE A 10 -14.85 5.67 -5.51
CA PHE A 10 -15.56 4.87 -4.50
C PHE A 10 -16.71 4.04 -5.09
N ASP A 11 -17.51 4.60 -5.99
CA ASP A 11 -18.67 3.89 -6.56
C ASP A 11 -18.25 2.64 -7.34
N ALA A 12 -17.20 2.75 -8.15
CA ALA A 12 -16.65 1.62 -8.90
C ALA A 12 -16.04 0.57 -7.96
N PHE A 13 -15.35 1.02 -6.91
CA PHE A 13 -14.78 0.13 -5.90
C PHE A 13 -15.87 -0.60 -5.10
N SER A 14 -16.92 0.09 -4.68
CA SER A 14 -18.05 -0.51 -3.96
C SER A 14 -18.77 -1.56 -4.82
N ALA A 15 -18.97 -1.26 -6.11
CA ALA A 15 -19.56 -2.22 -7.05
C ALA A 15 -18.70 -3.48 -7.23
N ASP A 16 -17.38 -3.35 -7.27
CA ASP A 16 -16.45 -4.49 -7.32
C ASP A 16 -16.52 -5.35 -6.05
N LEU A 17 -16.57 -4.71 -4.87
CA LEU A 17 -16.76 -5.42 -3.59
C LEU A 17 -18.10 -6.17 -3.54
N GLU A 18 -19.19 -5.55 -3.99
CA GLU A 18 -20.53 -6.17 -4.03
C GLU A 18 -20.61 -7.32 -5.03
N ALA A 19 -19.86 -7.25 -6.13
CA ALA A 19 -19.76 -8.32 -7.12
C ALA A 19 -18.87 -9.49 -6.67
N THR A 20 -18.08 -9.32 -5.60
CA THR A 20 -17.20 -10.37 -5.09
C THR A 20 -17.99 -11.40 -4.30
N SER A 21 -18.01 -12.65 -4.78
CA SER A 21 -18.75 -13.74 -4.16
C SER A 21 -18.18 -14.16 -2.80
N TRP A 22 -19.07 -14.40 -1.82
CA TRP A 22 -18.69 -14.99 -0.54
C TRP A 22 -18.02 -16.36 -0.69
N ASP A 23 -18.49 -17.21 -1.61
CA ASP A 23 -17.89 -18.52 -1.85
C ASP A 23 -16.42 -18.41 -2.30
N ASP A 24 -16.08 -17.35 -3.04
CA ASP A 24 -14.71 -17.08 -3.47
C ASP A 24 -13.86 -16.57 -2.31
N ILE A 25 -14.41 -15.68 -1.47
CA ILE A 25 -13.74 -15.15 -0.28
C ILE A 25 -13.44 -16.26 0.72
N GLU A 26 -14.43 -17.11 1.04
CA GLU A 26 -14.26 -18.21 2.00
C GLU A 26 -13.25 -19.25 1.49
N ARG A 27 -13.35 -19.61 0.20
CA ARG A 27 -12.42 -20.55 -0.42
C ARG A 27 -10.98 -20.02 -0.44
N ALA A 28 -10.79 -18.75 -0.77
CA ALA A 28 -9.46 -18.15 -0.87
C ALA A 28 -8.82 -17.87 0.49
N SER A 29 -9.62 -17.47 1.48
CA SER A 29 -9.13 -17.13 2.83
C SER A 29 -9.04 -18.34 3.77
N GLY A 30 -9.86 -19.36 3.54
CA GLY A 30 -10.05 -20.47 4.49
C GLY A 30 -10.84 -20.08 5.75
N LEU A 31 -11.48 -18.91 5.76
CA LEU A 31 -12.27 -18.38 6.87
C LEU A 31 -13.75 -18.35 6.49
N SER A 32 -14.64 -18.60 7.45
CA SER A 32 -16.08 -18.42 7.21
C SER A 32 -16.47 -16.94 7.22
N GLN A 33 -17.56 -16.62 6.54
CA GLN A 33 -18.17 -15.30 6.55
C GLN A 33 -18.37 -14.78 7.98
N ALA A 34 -18.87 -15.63 8.89
CA ALA A 34 -19.08 -15.25 10.29
C ALA A 34 -17.79 -14.84 11.01
N GLN A 35 -16.65 -15.51 10.74
CA GLN A 35 -15.35 -15.15 11.31
C GLN A 35 -14.85 -13.80 10.75
N LEU A 36 -15.04 -13.57 9.45
CA LEU A 36 -14.66 -12.31 8.80
C LEU A 36 -15.53 -11.15 9.30
N GLU A 37 -16.85 -11.36 9.42
CA GLU A 37 -17.80 -10.37 9.95
C GLU A 37 -17.48 -9.96 11.38
N GLN A 38 -17.00 -10.89 12.23
CA GLN A 38 -16.57 -10.54 13.59
C GLN A 38 -15.47 -9.47 13.59
N VAL A 39 -14.46 -9.62 12.72
CA VAL A 39 -13.36 -8.65 12.58
C VAL A 39 -13.86 -7.36 11.92
N ALA A 40 -14.69 -7.47 10.89
CA ALA A 40 -15.28 -6.31 10.21
C ALA A 40 -16.11 -5.45 11.17
N LEU A 41 -16.91 -6.06 12.04
CA LEU A 41 -17.70 -5.37 13.05
C LEU A 41 -16.83 -4.72 14.14
N ALA A 42 -15.74 -5.37 14.55
CA ALA A 42 -14.79 -4.77 15.49
C ALA A 42 -14.11 -3.54 14.88
N TYR A 43 -13.65 -3.65 13.63
CA TYR A 43 -13.12 -2.52 12.87
C TYR A 43 -14.18 -1.42 12.70
N ALA A 44 -15.41 -1.78 12.38
CA ALA A 44 -16.48 -0.85 12.15
C ALA A 44 -16.89 -0.07 13.43
N LYS A 45 -16.64 -0.62 14.62
CA LYS A 45 -16.87 0.08 15.90
C LYS A 45 -15.71 0.96 16.31
N SER A 46 -14.52 0.76 15.73
CA SER A 46 -13.34 1.53 16.08
C SER A 46 -13.44 2.98 15.59
N ASN A 47 -13.14 3.93 16.47
CA ASN A 47 -13.07 5.35 16.15
C ASN A 47 -11.79 5.71 15.39
N ALA A 48 -10.70 5.00 15.62
CA ALA A 48 -9.40 5.24 15.01
C ALA A 48 -8.64 3.91 14.95
N THR A 49 -8.21 3.51 13.75
CA THR A 49 -7.53 2.23 13.54
C THR A 49 -6.22 2.42 12.81
N ILE A 50 -5.18 1.79 13.33
CA ILE A 50 -3.90 1.63 12.64
C ILE A 50 -3.84 0.21 12.08
N VAL A 51 -3.60 0.07 10.77
CA VAL A 51 -3.25 -1.22 10.18
C VAL A 51 -1.73 -1.32 10.10
N THR A 52 -1.17 -2.27 10.85
CA THR A 52 0.25 -2.64 10.77
C THR A 52 0.40 -3.84 9.85
N TYR A 53 1.36 -3.80 8.93
CA TYR A 53 1.70 -4.95 8.10
C TYR A 53 3.19 -5.04 7.84
N GLY A 54 3.65 -6.22 7.44
CA GLY A 54 5.03 -6.48 7.06
C GLY A 54 5.12 -7.35 5.82
N MET A 55 6.15 -8.19 5.78
CA MET A 55 6.47 -9.02 4.62
C MET A 55 5.40 -10.05 4.25
N GLY A 56 4.58 -10.49 5.20
CA GLY A 56 3.42 -11.35 4.94
C GLY A 56 2.38 -10.73 3.99
N VAL A 57 2.43 -9.41 3.77
CA VAL A 57 1.65 -8.74 2.72
C VAL A 57 2.51 -8.48 1.48
N THR A 58 3.69 -7.87 1.66
CA THR A 58 4.45 -7.31 0.54
C THR A 58 5.21 -8.35 -0.27
N GLN A 59 5.57 -9.51 0.29
CA GLN A 59 6.32 -10.56 -0.41
C GLN A 59 5.41 -11.62 -1.05
N HIS A 60 4.37 -11.15 -1.74
CA HIS A 60 3.46 -11.99 -2.54
C HIS A 60 3.31 -11.38 -3.93
N ASN A 61 2.97 -12.19 -4.94
CA ASN A 61 2.76 -11.75 -6.32
C ASN A 61 1.72 -10.61 -6.46
N LYS A 62 0.74 -10.55 -5.55
CA LYS A 62 -0.28 -9.49 -5.47
C LYS A 62 0.00 -8.46 -4.38
N GLY A 63 1.20 -8.42 -3.80
CA GLY A 63 1.53 -7.59 -2.64
C GLY A 63 1.18 -6.11 -2.82
N THR A 64 1.51 -5.52 -3.97
CA THR A 64 1.14 -4.13 -4.31
C THR A 64 -0.37 -3.91 -4.31
N ALA A 65 -1.14 -4.84 -4.88
CA ALA A 65 -2.60 -4.76 -4.90
C ALA A 65 -3.18 -4.88 -3.49
N THR A 66 -2.66 -5.78 -2.67
CA THR A 66 -3.08 -5.94 -1.27
C THR A 66 -2.80 -4.70 -0.43
N VAL A 67 -1.63 -4.05 -0.61
CA VAL A 67 -1.32 -2.78 0.07
C VAL A 67 -2.30 -1.67 -0.33
N ARG A 68 -2.73 -1.61 -1.59
CA ARG A 68 -3.76 -0.66 -2.04
C ARG A 68 -5.09 -0.93 -1.35
N LEU A 69 -5.55 -2.19 -1.31
CA LEU A 69 -6.80 -2.56 -0.62
C LEU A 69 -6.77 -2.24 0.88
N ILE A 70 -5.62 -2.36 1.54
CA ILE A 70 -5.44 -1.92 2.94
C ILE A 70 -5.64 -0.40 3.05
N ALA A 71 -5.07 0.37 2.13
CA ALA A 71 -5.26 1.82 2.11
C ALA A 71 -6.73 2.18 1.84
N ASP A 72 -7.38 1.51 0.89
CA ASP A 72 -8.79 1.72 0.53
C ASP A 72 -9.71 1.43 1.73
N LEU A 73 -9.46 0.35 2.47
CA LEU A 73 -10.18 0.02 3.71
C LEU A 73 -10.10 1.14 4.76
N LEU A 74 -8.92 1.75 4.92
CA LEU A 74 -8.72 2.86 5.85
C LEU A 74 -9.40 4.14 5.36
N LEU A 75 -9.35 4.42 4.05
CA LEU A 75 -9.98 5.58 3.42
C LEU A 75 -11.51 5.52 3.52
N MET A 76 -12.13 4.35 3.35
CA MET A 76 -13.58 4.16 3.53
C MET A 76 -14.08 4.59 4.92
N ARG A 77 -13.19 4.57 5.92
CA ARG A 77 -13.50 4.90 7.31
C ARG A 77 -12.89 6.20 7.80
N GLY A 78 -12.22 6.96 6.94
CA GLY A 78 -11.52 8.17 7.33
C GLY A 78 -10.40 7.91 8.35
N ASN A 79 -9.81 6.72 8.33
CA ASN A 79 -8.69 6.34 9.20
C ASN A 79 -7.34 6.85 8.63
N ILE A 80 -7.30 8.07 8.10
CA ILE A 80 -6.11 8.72 7.53
C ILE A 80 -6.11 10.19 7.98
N GLY A 81 -4.92 10.73 8.29
CA GLY A 81 -4.78 12.12 8.76
C GLY A 81 -5.37 12.37 10.16
N LYS A 82 -5.58 11.30 10.93
CA LYS A 82 -6.23 11.33 12.26
C LYS A 82 -5.31 10.68 13.31
N PRO A 83 -5.10 11.31 14.48
CA PRO A 83 -4.33 10.69 15.57
C PRO A 83 -4.91 9.32 15.96
N GLY A 84 -4.04 8.32 16.09
CA GLY A 84 -4.43 6.95 16.39
C GLY A 84 -5.00 6.18 15.20
N ALA A 85 -4.91 6.70 13.98
CA ALA A 85 -5.30 6.02 12.75
C ALA A 85 -4.19 6.07 11.70
N GLY A 86 -4.22 5.13 10.76
CA GLY A 86 -3.37 5.18 9.57
C GLY A 86 -2.77 3.83 9.18
N VAL A 87 -1.89 3.89 8.19
CA VAL A 87 -1.14 2.74 7.72
C VAL A 87 0.26 2.75 8.33
N CYS A 88 0.69 1.60 8.85
CA CYS A 88 1.99 1.43 9.47
C CYS A 88 2.73 0.23 8.85
N PRO A 89 3.43 0.43 7.72
CA PRO A 89 4.30 -0.60 7.17
C PRO A 89 5.49 -0.79 8.10
N LEU A 90 5.55 -1.94 8.77
CA LEU A 90 6.67 -2.33 9.62
C LEU A 90 7.88 -2.60 8.73
N ARG A 91 8.90 -1.77 8.87
CA ARG A 91 10.15 -1.91 8.12
C ARG A 91 11.19 -2.62 8.98
N GLY A 92 11.93 -3.53 8.34
CA GLY A 92 12.89 -4.40 9.03
C GLY A 92 14.25 -3.76 9.24
N HIS A 93 15.07 -3.74 8.19
CA HIS A 93 16.45 -3.24 8.27
C HIS A 93 16.50 -1.77 8.71
N SER A 94 17.48 -1.46 9.56
CA SER A 94 17.78 -0.09 9.95
C SER A 94 18.03 0.77 8.70
N ASN A 95 17.52 1.99 8.75
CA ASN A 95 17.69 3.00 7.69
C ASN A 95 17.14 2.63 6.30
N VAL A 96 16.32 1.59 6.14
CA VAL A 96 15.72 1.30 4.82
C VAL A 96 14.82 2.45 4.34
N GLN A 97 14.21 3.21 5.26
CA GLN A 97 13.55 4.50 4.98
C GLN A 97 14.57 5.53 4.49
N GLY A 98 15.65 5.74 5.23
CA GLY A 98 16.66 6.73 4.90
C GLY A 98 17.31 6.49 3.54
N ASN A 99 17.60 5.22 3.20
CA ASN A 99 18.12 4.83 1.89
C ASN A 99 17.23 5.31 0.75
N ARG A 100 15.91 5.06 0.83
CA ARG A 100 14.96 5.54 -0.19
C ARG A 100 14.85 7.07 -0.18
N THR A 101 14.88 7.71 1.00
CA THR A 101 14.85 9.17 1.12
C THR A 101 16.04 9.86 0.44
N VAL A 102 17.22 9.24 0.44
CA VAL A 102 18.43 9.78 -0.21
C VAL A 102 18.61 9.32 -1.65
N GLY A 103 17.56 8.74 -2.26
CA GLY A 103 17.55 8.43 -3.69
C GLY A 103 18.22 7.11 -4.08
N ILE A 104 18.37 6.16 -3.14
CA ILE A 104 18.70 4.77 -3.50
C ILE A 104 17.45 4.16 -4.14
N GLU A 105 17.33 4.28 -5.45
CA GLU A 105 16.18 3.88 -6.27
C GLU A 105 16.68 3.41 -7.64
N GLU A 106 16.12 2.31 -8.12
CA GLU A 106 16.39 1.75 -9.45
C GLU A 106 15.68 2.54 -10.58
N LYS A 107 14.61 3.26 -10.24
CA LYS A 107 13.76 4.05 -11.16
C LYS A 107 13.70 5.53 -10.74
N PRO A 108 14.84 6.24 -10.59
CA PRO A 108 14.86 7.62 -10.11
C PRO A 108 14.21 8.57 -11.11
N SER A 109 13.53 9.60 -10.60
CA SER A 109 12.91 10.61 -11.46
C SER A 109 13.95 11.41 -12.26
N GLN A 110 13.59 11.88 -13.47
CA GLN A 110 14.47 12.71 -14.28
C GLN A 110 14.92 13.99 -13.55
N ALA A 111 14.01 14.63 -12.82
CA ALA A 111 14.34 15.82 -12.03
C ALA A 111 15.37 15.55 -10.92
N PHE A 112 15.39 14.33 -10.36
CA PHE A 112 16.42 13.92 -9.41
C PHE A 112 17.76 13.71 -10.11
N LEU A 113 17.77 13.01 -11.25
CA LEU A 113 18.97 12.77 -12.05
C LEU A 113 19.59 14.08 -12.55
N ASP A 114 18.80 15.05 -13.02
CA ASP A 114 19.31 16.35 -13.46
C ASP A 114 20.03 17.10 -12.33
N ARG A 115 19.46 17.08 -11.12
CA ARG A 115 20.09 17.67 -9.94
C ARG A 115 21.35 16.92 -9.53
N LEU A 116 21.33 15.59 -9.62
CA LEU A 116 22.48 14.75 -9.32
C LEU A 116 23.65 15.09 -10.24
N GLY A 117 23.39 15.17 -11.56
CA GLY A 117 24.41 15.55 -12.54
C GLY A 117 24.93 16.96 -12.32
N HIS A 118 24.06 17.93 -12.03
CA HIS A 118 24.48 19.30 -11.72
C HIS A 118 25.36 19.40 -10.47
N VAL A 119 25.04 18.67 -9.40
CA VAL A 119 25.77 18.74 -8.13
C VAL A 119 27.15 18.08 -8.22
N PHE A 120 27.25 16.97 -8.96
CA PHE A 120 28.47 16.14 -9.00
C PHE A 120 29.24 16.26 -10.32
N ASP A 121 28.80 17.11 -11.25
CA ASP A 121 29.43 17.37 -12.55
C ASP A 121 29.66 16.10 -13.40
N PHE A 122 28.60 15.31 -13.56
CA PHE A 122 28.59 14.13 -14.44
C PHE A 122 27.22 13.93 -15.10
N GLU A 123 27.13 13.06 -16.10
CA GLU A 123 25.86 12.66 -16.72
C GLU A 123 25.37 11.33 -16.11
N PRO A 124 24.31 11.32 -15.28
CA PRO A 124 23.79 10.09 -14.71
C PRO A 124 23.12 9.20 -15.77
N PRO A 125 23.17 7.87 -15.63
CA PRO A 125 22.41 6.97 -16.47
C PRO A 125 20.91 7.31 -16.44
N ARG A 126 20.31 7.40 -17.63
CA ARG A 126 18.89 7.78 -17.80
C ARG A 126 17.94 6.59 -17.94
N HIS A 127 18.47 5.40 -18.18
CA HIS A 127 17.69 4.17 -18.19
C HIS A 127 17.47 3.70 -16.75
N HIS A 128 16.35 3.00 -16.53
CA HIS A 128 16.07 2.39 -15.24
C HIS A 128 17.01 1.21 -14.98
N GLY A 129 17.43 1.06 -13.72
CA GLY A 129 18.06 -0.16 -13.25
C GLY A 129 17.03 -1.28 -13.06
N TYR A 130 17.54 -2.46 -12.70
CA TYR A 130 16.71 -3.63 -12.43
C TYR A 130 16.23 -3.66 -10.98
N ASP A 131 14.97 -4.02 -10.77
CA ASP A 131 14.47 -4.47 -9.47
C ASP A 131 14.70 -5.98 -9.25
N VAL A 132 14.34 -6.49 -8.06
CA VAL A 132 14.57 -7.90 -7.70
C VAL A 132 13.89 -8.87 -8.69
N VAL A 133 12.73 -8.52 -9.24
CA VAL A 133 12.02 -9.37 -10.19
C VAL A 133 12.77 -9.37 -11.52
N GLU A 134 13.09 -8.17 -12.03
CA GLU A 134 13.81 -8.00 -13.30
C GLU A 134 15.24 -8.59 -13.26
N THR A 135 15.85 -8.77 -12.07
CA THR A 135 17.16 -9.43 -11.95
C THR A 135 17.14 -10.96 -12.07
N ILE A 136 15.98 -11.59 -11.89
CA ILE A 136 15.86 -13.07 -11.86
C ILE A 136 15.05 -13.63 -13.05
N GLU A 137 14.46 -12.78 -13.87
CA GLU A 137 13.85 -13.11 -15.17
C GLU A 137 14.90 -13.13 -16.29
#